data_AF-X1LV03-F1
#
_entry.id   AF-X1LV03-F1
#
_cell.length_a   1.000
_cell.length_b   1.000
_cell.length_c   1.000
_cell.angle_alpha   90.00
_cell.angle_beta   90.00
_cell.angle_gamma   90.00
#
_symmetry.space_group_name_H-M   'P 1'
#
loop_
_entity.id
_entity.type
_entity.pdbx_description
1 polymer ?
#
loop_
_entity_poly.entity_id
_entity_poly.type
_entity_poly.pdbx_seq_one_letter_code
_entity_poly.pdbx_strand_id
1 'polypeptide(L)' 'MQSLYEWDFSGKKPENLGKIVEKNIKEFGPGLEDKGFVWQLVNGVISKLSDLDKIIEKAAPEWP' A
#
# COMPACT_ATOMS: atom_id res chain seq x y z
N MET A 1 0.64 -5.41 -1.37
CA MET A 1 1.02 -4.88 -2.71
C MET A 1 -0.20 -4.49 -3.53
N GLN A 2 -1.12 -5.40 -3.85
CA GLN A 2 -2.34 -5.11 -4.62
C GLN A 2 -3.08 -3.85 -4.16
N SER A 3 -3.31 -3.69 -2.84
CA SER A 3 -4.00 -2.52 -2.30
C SER A 3 -3.26 -1.20 -2.50
N LEU A 4 -1.92 -1.19 -2.46
CA LEU A 4 -1.12 0.02 -2.69
C LEU A 4 -1.11 0.39 -4.18
N TYR A 5 -1.05 -0.61 -5.06
CA TYR A 5 -1.17 -0.41 -6.51
C TYR A 5 -2.55 0.16 -6.89
N GLU A 6 -3.64 -0.45 -6.44
CA GLU A 6 -4.99 0.04 -6.71
C GLU A 6 -5.23 1.45 -6.16
N TRP A 7 -4.70 1.72 -4.96
CA TRP A 7 -4.77 3.04 -4.35
C TRP A 7 -4.00 4.09 -5.15
N ASP A 8 -2.80 3.75 -5.63
CA ASP A 8 -1.99 4.63 -6.48
C ASP A 8 -2.70 4.95 -7.80
N PHE A 9 -3.19 3.92 -8.50
CA PHE A 9 -3.98 4.09 -9.74
C PHE A 9 -5.29 4.86 -9.52
N SER A 10 -5.82 4.86 -8.28
CA SER A 10 -7.00 5.64 -7.89
C SER A 10 -6.67 7.08 -7.48
N GLY A 11 -5.44 7.54 -7.71
CA GLY A 11 -4.98 8.91 -7.40
C GLY A 11 -4.60 9.13 -5.95
N LYS A 12 -4.21 8.07 -5.22
CA LYS A 12 -3.72 8.13 -3.83
C LYS A 12 -4.66 8.82 -2.83
N LYS A 13 -5.98 8.77 -3.05
CA LYS A 13 -7.00 9.39 -2.19
C LYS A 13 -7.04 8.72 -0.80
N PRO A 14 -6.77 9.42 0.32
CA PRO A 14 -6.72 8.81 1.66
C PRO A 14 -8.00 8.05 2.06
N GLU A 15 -9.15 8.59 1.67
CA GLU A 15 -10.47 8.02 1.96
C GLU A 15 -10.75 6.67 1.28
N ASN A 16 -9.97 6.33 0.25
CA ASN A 16 -10.13 5.10 -0.52
C ASN A 16 -9.27 3.96 0.00
N LEU A 17 -8.11 4.25 0.60
CA LEU A 17 -7.12 3.24 0.94
C LEU A 17 -7.70 2.15 1.85
N GLY A 18 -8.40 2.55 2.92
CA GLY A 18 -9.00 1.59 3.85
C GLY A 18 -9.99 0.64 3.17
N LYS A 19 -10.87 1.19 2.33
CA LYS A 19 -11.86 0.41 1.57
C LYS A 19 -11.21 -0.57 0.59
N ILE A 20 -10.14 -0.14 -0.09
CA ILE A 20 -9.38 -0.98 -1.00
C ILE A 20 -8.70 -2.13 -0.24
N VAL A 21 -8.09 -1.85 0.91
CA VAL A 21 -7.44 -2.87 1.76
C VAL A 21 -8.46 -3.89 2.26
N GLU A 22 -9.61 -3.45 2.77
CA GLU A 22 -10.68 -4.34 3.24
C GLU A 22 -11.22 -5.23 2.11
N LYS A 23 -11.48 -4.65 0.94
CA LYS A 23 -11.90 -5.40 -0.25
C LYS A 23 -10.88 -6.48 -0.60
N ASN A 24 -9.59 -6.14 -0.66
CA ASN A 24 -8.53 -7.09 -1.01
C ASN A 24 -8.31 -8.17 0.05
N ILE A 25 -8.47 -7.87 1.34
CA ILE A 25 -8.46 -8.88 2.40
C ILE A 25 -9.64 -9.85 2.24
N LYS A 26 -10.82 -9.35 1.86
CA LYS A 26 -12.01 -10.19 1.64
C LYS A 26 -11.87 -11.08 0.40
N GLU A 27 -11.32 -10.55 -0.69
CA GLU A 27 -11.19 -11.26 -1.97
C GLU A 27 -10.01 -12.24 -1.98
N PHE A 28 -8.86 -11.85 -1.42
CA PHE A 28 -7.60 -12.61 -1.54
C PHE A 28 -7.03 -13.10 -0.21
N GLY A 29 -7.52 -12.56 0.91
CA GLY A 29 -7.13 -12.96 2.26
C GLY A 29 -7.99 -13.99 3.01
N PRO A 30 -9.04 -14.64 2.45
CA PRO A 30 -9.67 -15.77 3.13
C PRO A 30 -8.67 -16.89 3.39
N GLY A 31 -8.32 -17.14 4.66
CA GLY A 31 -7.30 -18.12 5.07
C GLY A 31 -6.02 -17.50 5.64
N LEU A 32 -5.86 -16.17 5.61
CA LEU A 32 -4.78 -15.52 6.36
C LEU A 32 -5.04 -15.65 7.86
N GLU A 33 -4.06 -16.20 8.58
CA GLU A 33 -4.07 -16.29 10.04
C GLU A 33 -3.97 -14.92 10.70
N ASP A 34 -3.16 -14.02 10.13
CA ASP A 34 -3.00 -12.65 10.62
C ASP A 34 -3.31 -11.61 9.54
N LYS A 35 -4.46 -10.97 9.68
CA LYS A 35 -4.86 -9.81 8.86
C LYS A 35 -4.29 -8.49 9.39
N GLY A 36 -3.82 -8.47 10.64
CA GLY A 36 -3.18 -7.32 11.27
C GLY A 36 -1.87 -6.94 10.58
N PHE A 37 -1.08 -7.92 10.16
CA PHE A 37 0.13 -7.68 9.36
C PHE A 37 -0.15 -6.86 8.09
N VAL A 38 -1.27 -7.10 7.41
CA VAL A 38 -1.65 -6.35 6.20
C VAL A 38 -1.80 -4.86 6.52
N TRP A 39 -2.48 -4.54 7.63
CA TRP A 39 -2.67 -3.17 8.07
C TRP A 39 -1.38 -2.54 8.58
N GLN A 40 -0.55 -3.28 9.31
CA GLN A 40 0.77 -2.80 9.75
C GLN A 40 1.64 -2.43 8.55
N LEU A 41 1.69 -3.29 7.53
CA LEU A 41 2.45 -3.05 6.32
C LEU A 41 1.94 -1.83 5.56
N VAL A 42 0.63 -1.76 5.29
CA VAL A 42 0.03 -0.64 4.56
C VAL A 42 0.27 0.67 5.31
N ASN A 43 -0.06 0.73 6.60
CA ASN A 43 0.11 1.94 7.40
C ASN A 43 1.59 2.33 7.53
N GLY A 44 2.48 1.36 7.67
CA GLY A 44 3.93 1.57 7.69
C GLY A 44 4.42 2.22 6.40
N VAL A 45 4.04 1.69 5.24
CA VAL A 45 4.38 2.26 3.93
C VAL A 45 3.85 3.69 3.81
N ILE A 46 2.57 3.93 4.12
CA ILE A 46 1.99 5.28 4.03
C ILE A 46 2.68 6.28 4.96
N SER A 47 2.98 5.88 6.20
CA SER A 47 3.67 6.74 7.16
C SER A 47 5.09 7.12 6.74
N LYS A 48 5.69 6.34 5.84
CA LYS A 48 7.06 6.51 5.33
C LYS A 48 7.10 6.87 3.85
N LEU A 49 5.97 7.17 3.21
CA LEU A 49 5.86 7.28 1.76
C LEU A 49 6.90 8.26 1.18
N SER A 50 6.98 9.48 1.72
CA SER A 50 7.96 10.48 1.24
C SER A 50 9.42 10.07 1.46
N ASP A 51 9.71 9.33 2.53
CA ASP A 51 11.07 8.84 2.79
C ASP A 51 11.44 7.71 1.83
N LEU A 52 10.49 6.80 1.58
CA LEU A 52 10.62 5.70 0.63
C LEU A 52 10.80 6.22 -0.80
N ASP A 53 9.99 7.19 -1.23
CA ASP A 53 10.08 7.81 -2.56
C ASP A 53 11.49 8.39 -2.78
N LYS A 54 12.02 9.17 -1.82
CA LYS A 54 13.39 9.72 -1.90
C LYS A 54 14.48 8.66 -1.97
N ILE A 55 14.29 7.51 -1.30
CA ILE A 55 15.24 6.40 -1.35
C ILE A 55 15.17 5.74 -2.73
N ILE A 56 13.97 5.52 -3.25
CA ILE A 56 13.74 4.91 -4.56
C ILE A 56 14.30 5.79 -5.68
N GLU A 57 14.01 7.09 -5.69
CA GLU A 57 14.54 8.06 -6.67
C GLU A 57 16.07 8.06 -6.71
N LYS A 58 16.73 7.95 -5.55
CA LYS A 58 18.20 7.87 -5.48
C LYS A 58 18.75 6.53 -5.96
N ALA A 59 18.02 5.46 -5.73
CA ALA A 59 18.44 4.10 -6.06
C ALA A 59 18.13 3.71 -7.52
N ALA A 60 17.12 4.33 -8.13
CA ALA A 60 16.66 4.08 -9.49
C ALA A 60 16.37 5.41 -10.22
N PRO A 61 17.40 6.25 -10.47
CA PRO A 61 17.24 7.58 -11.04
C PRO A 61 16.66 7.60 -12.46
N GLU A 62 16.73 6.48 -13.17
CA GLU A 62 16.14 6.30 -14.50
C GLU A 62 14.64 5.96 -14.49
N TRP A 63 14.03 5.76 -13.31
CA TRP A 63 12.61 5.49 -13.12
C TRP A 63 11.97 6.66 -12.37
N PRO A 64 11.23 7.56 -13.06
CA PRO A 64 10.53 8.67 -12.43
C PRO A 64 9.27 8.22 -11.69
#